data_AF-A0A183J306-F1
#
_entry.id   AF-A0A183J306-F1
#
_cell.length_a   1.000
_cell.length_b   1.000
_cell.length_c   1.000
_cell.angle_alpha   90.00
_cell.angle_beta   90.00
_cell.angle_gamma   90.00
#
_symmetry.space_group_name_H-M   'P 1'
#
loop_
_entity.id
_entity.type
_entity.pdbx_description
1 polymer ?
#
loop_
_entity_poly.entity_id
_entity_poly.type
_entity_poly.pdbx_seq_one_letter_code
_entity_poly.pdbx_strand_id
1 'polypeptide(L)'
;MWKGDDFEWLFEIGSRIYFNVFENAPQLKRFFPYIYANGREQENWKESKGFRQQSLRLVQVIGNCVEMLQGSCCGHQDMIKSMRSLLLRVGHVHRLYSTRGFTASDWQHFRIAALEVLRSQLTRMSLFETESASAMAAWTKLINYIISTMEFGYVHDGF
;
A
#
# COMPACT_ATOMS: atom_id res chain seq x y z
N MET A 1 15.15 3.77 -13.70
CA MET A 1 14.64 2.55 -14.36
C MET A 1 14.94 1.40 -13.41
N TRP A 2 13.91 0.81 -12.80
CA TRP A 2 14.05 -0.30 -11.85
C TRP A 2 14.69 -1.51 -12.54
N LYS A 3 15.69 -2.14 -11.91
CA LYS A 3 16.33 -3.37 -12.42
C LYS A 3 15.43 -4.58 -12.17
N GLY A 4 15.74 -5.71 -12.81
CA GLY A 4 14.98 -6.95 -12.64
C GLY A 4 14.88 -7.41 -11.18
N ASP A 5 15.97 -7.27 -10.42
CA ASP A 5 16.01 -7.61 -8.99
C ASP A 5 15.14 -6.68 -8.14
N ASP A 6 15.08 -5.39 -8.50
CA ASP A 6 14.21 -4.44 -7.80
C ASP A 6 12.73 -4.80 -8.03
N PHE A 7 12.38 -5.25 -9.24
CA PHE A 7 11.02 -5.65 -9.55
C PHE A 7 10.56 -6.82 -8.67
N GLU A 8 11.39 -7.86 -8.56
CA GLU A 8 11.04 -9.05 -7.79
C GLU A 8 10.96 -8.73 -6.29
N TRP A 9 11.88 -7.90 -5.80
CA TRP A 9 11.82 -7.38 -4.43
C TRP A 9 10.56 -6.57 -4.16
N LEU A 10 10.17 -5.63 -5.03
CA LEU A 10 8.94 -4.86 -4.89
C LEU A 10 7.70 -5.76 -4.91
N PHE A 11 7.70 -6.79 -5.77
CA PHE A 11 6.64 -7.77 -5.81
C PHE A 11 6.56 -8.60 -4.52
N GLU A 12 7.69 -9.03 -3.96
CA GLU A 12 7.76 -9.71 -2.65
C GLU A 12 7.15 -8.83 -1.55
N ILE A 13 7.55 -7.55 -1.46
CA ILE A 13 7.02 -6.61 -0.48
C ILE A 13 5.51 -6.46 -0.63
N GLY A 14 5.04 -6.16 -1.84
CA GLY A 14 3.61 -5.96 -2.09
C GLY A 14 2.79 -7.20 -1.76
N SER A 15 3.28 -8.37 -2.14
CA SER A 15 2.59 -9.64 -1.87
C SER A 15 2.53 -9.96 -0.39
N ARG A 16 3.62 -9.75 0.36
CA ARG A 16 3.63 -9.92 1.81
C ARG A 16 2.63 -9.00 2.50
N ILE A 17 2.48 -7.75 2.03
CA ILE A 17 1.47 -6.84 2.58
C ILE A 17 0.08 -7.43 2.37
N TYR A 18 -0.25 -7.84 1.15
CA TYR A 18 -1.56 -8.45 0.88
C TYR A 18 -1.80 -9.76 1.65
N PHE A 19 -0.77 -10.59 1.83
CA PHE A 19 -0.88 -11.80 2.65
C PHE A 19 -1.21 -11.46 4.10
N ASN A 20 -0.48 -10.54 4.73
CA ASN A 20 -0.78 -10.07 6.08
C ASN A 20 -2.19 -9.45 6.18
N VAL A 21 -2.64 -8.70 5.15
CA VAL A 21 -4.02 -8.19 5.10
C VAL A 21 -5.02 -9.33 5.12
N PHE A 22 -4.84 -10.35 4.29
CA PHE A 22 -5.79 -11.46 4.18
C PHE A 22 -5.71 -12.48 5.31
N GLU A 23 -4.59 -12.55 6.02
CA GLU A 23 -4.49 -13.31 7.27
C GLU A 23 -5.26 -12.62 8.39
N ASN A 24 -5.12 -11.31 8.53
CA ASN A 24 -5.80 -10.53 9.56
C ASN A 24 -7.27 -10.23 9.24
N ALA A 25 -7.63 -10.14 7.96
CA ALA A 25 -8.96 -9.80 7.48
C ALA A 25 -9.32 -10.62 6.22
N PRO A 26 -9.56 -11.95 6.35
CA PRO A 26 -9.83 -12.84 5.21
C PRO A 26 -11.02 -12.40 4.36
N GLN A 27 -12.02 -11.75 4.96
CA GLN A 27 -13.20 -11.23 4.26
C GLN A 27 -12.86 -10.22 3.16
N LEU A 28 -11.71 -9.54 3.25
CA LEU A 28 -11.29 -8.56 2.24
C LEU A 28 -10.92 -9.21 0.91
N LYS A 29 -10.63 -10.53 0.88
CA LYS A 29 -10.36 -11.27 -0.36
C LYS A 29 -11.50 -11.14 -1.38
N ARG A 30 -12.75 -10.93 -0.94
CA ARG A 30 -13.94 -10.77 -1.81
C ARG A 30 -13.85 -9.58 -2.77
N PHE A 31 -13.02 -8.58 -2.46
CA PHE A 31 -12.83 -7.41 -3.31
C PHE A 31 -11.88 -7.68 -4.48
N PHE A 32 -11.24 -8.84 -4.50
CA PHE A 32 -10.20 -9.20 -5.46
C PHE A 32 -10.71 -10.32 -6.39
N PRO A 33 -11.17 -9.98 -7.61
CA PRO A 33 -11.79 -10.94 -8.52
C PRO A 33 -10.83 -12.02 -9.03
N TYR A 34 -9.52 -11.81 -8.91
CA TYR A 34 -8.51 -12.81 -9.23
C TYR A 34 -8.25 -13.79 -8.07
N ILE A 35 -8.78 -13.51 -6.87
CA ILE A 35 -8.79 -14.45 -5.74
C ILE A 35 -10.06 -15.27 -5.76
N TYR A 36 -11.21 -14.61 -5.94
CA TYR A 36 -12.51 -15.27 -6.02
C TYR A 36 -13.10 -15.14 -7.43
N ALA A 37 -13.26 -16.27 -8.10
CA ALA A 37 -14.00 -16.38 -9.36
C ALA A 37 -15.23 -17.26 -9.15
N ASN A 38 -16.41 -16.82 -9.62
CA ASN A 38 -17.67 -17.57 -9.51
C ASN A 38 -17.98 -18.07 -8.08
N GLY A 39 -17.64 -17.27 -7.05
CA GLY A 39 -17.89 -17.60 -5.65
C GLY A 39 -16.94 -18.63 -5.03
N ARG A 40 -15.86 -19.03 -5.72
CA ARG A 40 -14.84 -19.94 -5.20
C ARG A 40 -13.47 -19.29 -5.19
N GLU A 41 -12.69 -19.56 -4.14
CA GLU A 41 -11.28 -19.17 -4.09
C GLU A 41 -10.50 -19.99 -5.12
N GLN A 42 -9.72 -19.32 -5.96
CA GLN A 42 -8.90 -19.98 -6.97
C GLN A 42 -7.66 -20.58 -6.31
N GLU A 43 -7.33 -21.84 -6.59
CA GLU A 43 -6.25 -22.57 -5.92
C GLU A 43 -4.89 -21.85 -5.97
N ASN A 44 -4.57 -21.20 -7.09
CA ASN A 44 -3.28 -20.53 -7.34
C ASN A 44 -3.41 -19.01 -7.53
N TRP A 45 -4.36 -18.34 -6.87
CA TRP A 45 -4.56 -16.90 -7.05
C TRP A 45 -3.30 -16.06 -6.72
N LYS A 46 -2.43 -16.56 -5.83
CA LYS A 46 -1.16 -15.93 -5.43
C LYS A 46 -0.16 -15.80 -6.59
N GLU A 47 -0.30 -16.65 -7.61
CA GLU A 47 0.53 -16.64 -8.82
C GLU A 47 -0.17 -15.94 -9.99
N SER A 48 -1.43 -15.52 -9.80
CA SER A 48 -2.21 -14.90 -10.86
C SER A 48 -1.60 -13.56 -11.30
N LYS A 49 -1.65 -13.29 -12.60
CA LYS A 49 -1.25 -11.99 -13.17
C LYS A 49 -2.00 -10.82 -12.52
N GLY A 50 -3.26 -11.03 -12.14
CA GLY A 50 -4.09 -10.03 -11.47
C GLY A 50 -3.56 -9.67 -10.08
N PHE A 51 -3.23 -10.67 -9.27
CA PHE A 51 -2.61 -10.44 -7.96
C PHE A 51 -1.26 -9.77 -8.09
N ARG A 52 -0.41 -10.25 -9.00
CA ARG A 52 0.92 -9.66 -9.25
C ARG A 52 0.83 -8.18 -9.59
N GLN A 53 -0.09 -7.81 -10.48
CA GLN A 53 -0.31 -6.40 -10.83
C GLN A 53 -0.79 -5.57 -9.64
N GLN A 54 -1.69 -6.12 -8.82
CA GLN A 54 -2.23 -5.40 -7.68
C GLN A 54 -1.20 -5.20 -6.55
N SER A 55 -0.39 -6.21 -6.25
CA SER A 55 0.73 -6.12 -5.31
C SER A 55 1.69 -4.99 -5.69
N LEU A 56 2.01 -4.88 -6.98
CA LEU A 56 2.91 -3.83 -7.48
C LEU A 56 2.29 -2.44 -7.39
N ARG A 57 1.00 -2.28 -7.68
CA ARG A 57 0.33 -0.96 -7.61
C ARG A 57 0.43 -0.33 -6.22
N LEU A 58 0.27 -1.13 -5.16
CA LEU A 58 0.39 -0.62 -3.79
C LEU A 58 1.80 -0.10 -3.51
N VAL A 59 2.81 -0.90 -3.86
CA VAL A 59 4.21 -0.53 -3.65
C VAL A 59 4.61 0.65 -4.53
N GLN A 60 4.07 0.77 -5.74
CA GLN A 60 4.25 1.93 -6.61
C GLN A 60 3.66 3.20 -5.98
N VAL A 61 2.51 3.15 -5.33
CA VAL A 61 1.97 4.32 -4.61
C VAL A 61 2.93 4.76 -3.50
N ILE A 62 3.46 3.82 -2.72
CA ILE A 62 4.45 4.11 -1.67
C ILE A 62 5.74 4.68 -2.27
N GLY A 63 6.27 4.04 -3.32
CA GLY A 63 7.47 4.47 -4.03
C GLY A 63 7.34 5.87 -4.62
N ASN A 64 6.22 6.17 -5.28
CA ASN A 64 5.93 7.50 -5.80
C ASN A 64 5.93 8.56 -4.69
N CYS A 65 5.39 8.24 -3.50
CA CYS A 65 5.44 9.16 -2.36
C CYS A 65 6.88 9.39 -1.88
N VAL A 66 7.72 8.35 -1.84
CA VAL A 66 9.14 8.47 -1.48
C VAL A 66 9.89 9.31 -2.52
N GLU A 67 9.71 9.04 -3.81
CA GLU A 67 10.33 9.80 -4.90
C GLU A 67 9.92 11.27 -4.86
N MET A 68 8.64 11.55 -4.61
CA MET A 68 8.16 12.91 -4.39
C MET A 68 8.91 13.57 -3.24
N LEU A 69 8.99 12.93 -2.07
CA LEU A 69 9.69 13.44 -0.88
C LEU A 69 11.19 13.68 -1.08
N GLN A 70 11.83 12.94 -1.99
CA GLN A 70 13.25 13.08 -2.33
C GLN A 70 13.51 14.11 -3.44
N GLY A 71 12.50 14.43 -4.24
CA GLY A 71 12.61 15.30 -5.40
C GLY A 71 12.89 16.76 -5.02
N SER A 72 13.89 17.36 -5.68
CA SER A 72 14.18 18.82 -5.60
C SER A 72 13.49 19.64 -6.70
N CYS A 73 12.62 19.01 -7.50
CA CYS A 73 12.11 19.56 -8.75
C CYS A 73 10.98 20.60 -8.59
N CYS A 74 10.38 20.72 -7.41
CA CYS A 74 9.43 21.78 -7.06
C CYS A 74 9.58 22.17 -5.59
N GLY A 75 9.02 23.31 -5.18
CA GLY A 75 9.06 23.71 -3.77
C GLY A 75 8.38 22.68 -2.87
N HIS A 76 8.87 22.50 -1.64
CA HIS A 76 8.38 21.50 -0.67
C HIS A 76 6.84 21.49 -0.51
N GLN A 77 6.19 22.65 -0.62
CA GLN A 77 4.74 22.78 -0.55
C GLN A 77 4.00 22.17 -1.76
N ASP A 78 4.55 22.33 -2.97
CA ASP A 78 3.92 21.81 -4.19
C ASP A 78 4.05 20.29 -4.28
N MET A 79 5.17 19.76 -3.79
CA MET A 79 5.39 18.33 -3.61
C MET A 79 4.34 17.71 -2.66
N ILE A 80 4.12 18.30 -1.49
CA ILE A 80 3.11 17.82 -0.53
C ILE A 80 1.70 17.90 -1.13
N LYS A 81 1.36 18.99 -1.83
CA LYS A 81 0.06 19.13 -2.50
C LYS A 81 -0.15 18.04 -3.56
N SER A 82 0.87 17.78 -4.38
CA SER A 82 0.81 16.76 -5.43
C SER A 82 0.65 15.35 -4.86
N MET A 83 1.41 15.02 -3.82
CA MET A 83 1.28 13.76 -3.08
C MET A 83 -0.12 13.62 -2.48
N ARG A 84 -0.63 14.68 -1.82
CA ARG A 84 -1.98 14.68 -1.25
C ARG A 84 -3.05 14.46 -2.32
N SER A 85 -2.97 15.17 -3.45
CA SER A 85 -3.93 15.04 -4.55
C SER A 85 -3.98 13.62 -5.11
N LEU A 86 -2.81 12.99 -5.33
CA LEU A 86 -2.71 11.60 -5.76
C LEU A 86 -3.43 10.66 -4.77
N LEU A 87 -3.12 10.78 -3.48
CA LEU A 87 -3.66 9.89 -2.44
C LEU A 87 -5.18 10.06 -2.26
N LEU A 88 -5.68 11.30 -2.29
CA LEU A 88 -7.11 11.58 -2.27
C LEU A 88 -7.83 10.91 -3.44
N ARG A 89 -7.23 11.00 -4.65
CA ARG A 89 -7.79 10.36 -5.84
C ARG A 89 -7.82 8.84 -5.72
N VAL A 90 -6.76 8.23 -5.19
CA VAL A 90 -6.76 6.77 -4.94
C VAL A 90 -7.89 6.40 -3.99
N GLY A 91 -8.04 7.13 -2.88
CA GLY A 91 -9.14 6.96 -1.93
C GLY A 91 -10.52 7.06 -2.56
N HIS A 92 -10.75 8.13 -3.32
CA HIS A 92 -12.01 8.40 -4.00
C HIS A 92 -12.40 7.28 -4.97
N VAL A 93 -11.46 6.80 -5.80
CA VAL A 93 -11.73 5.70 -6.75
C VAL A 93 -12.14 4.42 -6.02
N HIS A 94 -11.60 4.14 -4.83
CA HIS A 94 -11.96 2.93 -4.07
C HIS A 94 -13.40 2.92 -3.54
N ARG A 95 -14.11 4.05 -3.56
CA ARG A 95 -15.55 4.09 -3.26
C ARG A 95 -16.39 3.21 -4.18
N LEU A 96 -15.90 2.89 -5.38
CA LEU A 96 -16.60 1.97 -6.28
C LEU A 96 -16.82 0.58 -5.64
N TYR A 97 -16.01 0.22 -4.64
CA TYR A 97 -16.13 -1.03 -3.89
C TYR A 97 -17.07 -0.92 -2.66
N SER A 98 -17.59 0.27 -2.33
CA SER A 98 -18.53 0.47 -1.21
C SER A 98 -19.80 -0.37 -1.36
N THR A 99 -20.32 -0.50 -2.59
CA THR A 99 -21.48 -1.32 -2.93
C THR A 99 -21.27 -2.81 -2.66
N ARG A 100 -20.01 -3.26 -2.56
CA ARG A 100 -19.61 -4.62 -2.20
C ARG A 100 -19.25 -4.76 -0.71
N GLY A 101 -19.47 -3.70 0.07
CA GLY A 101 -19.22 -3.63 1.50
C GLY A 101 -17.79 -3.29 1.89
N PHE A 102 -17.01 -2.62 1.03
CA PHE A 102 -15.75 -2.01 1.44
C PHE A 102 -16.05 -0.74 2.24
N THR A 103 -15.27 -0.47 3.26
CA THR A 103 -15.51 0.60 4.24
C THR A 103 -14.21 1.36 4.53
N ALA A 104 -14.33 2.57 5.09
CA ALA A 104 -13.16 3.35 5.47
C ALA A 104 -12.27 2.62 6.50
N SER A 105 -12.87 1.85 7.41
CA SER A 105 -12.12 1.09 8.41
C SER A 105 -11.24 -0.02 7.81
N ASP A 106 -11.58 -0.53 6.62
CA ASP A 106 -10.80 -1.59 5.97
C ASP A 106 -9.38 -1.13 5.62
N TRP A 107 -9.16 0.17 5.46
CA TRP A 107 -7.83 0.77 5.26
C TRP A 107 -6.86 0.51 6.41
N GLN A 108 -7.35 0.30 7.64
CA GLN A 108 -6.49 0.01 8.80
C GLN A 108 -5.77 -1.33 8.66
N HIS A 109 -6.38 -2.32 8.02
CA HIS A 109 -5.72 -3.61 7.77
C HIS A 109 -4.50 -3.44 6.85
N PHE A 110 -4.60 -2.58 5.83
CA PHE A 110 -3.47 -2.24 4.96
C PHE A 110 -2.37 -1.48 5.70
N ARG A 111 -2.73 -0.57 6.60
CA ARG A 111 -1.78 0.16 7.44
C ARG A 111 -0.96 -0.79 8.31
N ILE A 112 -1.64 -1.66 9.06
CA ILE A 112 -1.00 -2.61 9.98
C ILE A 112 -0.07 -3.54 9.20
N ALA A 113 -0.57 -4.16 8.13
CA ALA A 113 0.20 -5.06 7.29
C ALA A 113 1.45 -4.38 6.68
N ALA A 114 1.31 -3.17 6.15
CA ALA A 114 2.44 -2.43 5.60
C ALA A 114 3.54 -2.17 6.65
N LEU A 115 3.16 -1.76 7.86
CA LEU A 115 4.12 -1.50 8.94
C LEU A 115 4.79 -2.78 9.44
N GLU A 116 4.09 -3.90 9.49
CA GLU A 116 4.66 -5.20 9.84
C GLU A 116 5.69 -5.67 8.80
N VAL A 117 5.34 -5.57 7.51
CA VAL A 117 6.27 -5.94 6.43
C VAL A 117 7.51 -5.06 6.47
N LEU A 118 7.35 -3.74 6.61
CA LEU A 118 8.48 -2.80 6.69
C LEU A 118 9.36 -3.07 7.92
N ARG A 119 8.77 -3.33 9.08
CA ARG A 119 9.52 -3.72 10.29
C ARG A 119 10.34 -4.99 10.05
N SER A 120 9.74 -6.01 9.45
CA SER A 120 10.43 -7.25 9.10
C SER A 120 11.59 -7.03 8.13
N GLN A 121 11.46 -6.10 7.17
CA GLN A 121 12.56 -5.76 6.26
C GLN A 121 13.70 -5.05 6.98
N LEU A 122 13.40 -4.09 7.86
CA LEU A 122 14.44 -3.42 8.66
C LEU A 122 15.22 -4.40 9.54
N THR A 123 14.54 -5.40 10.13
CA THR A 123 15.21 -6.48 10.87
C THR A 123 16.17 -7.29 9.99
N ARG A 124 15.82 -7.51 8.71
CA ARG A 124 16.69 -8.23 7.75
C ARG A 124 17.90 -7.42 7.29
N MET A 125 17.88 -6.09 7.43
CA MET A 125 18.96 -5.21 6.99
C MET A 125 20.12 -5.11 8.00
N SER A 126 20.02 -5.77 9.17
CA SER A 126 21.06 -5.78 10.21
C SER A 126 21.56 -4.39 10.62
N LEU A 127 20.66 -3.40 10.63
CA LEU A 127 20.95 -2.03 11.04
C LEU A 127 21.22 -1.94 12.54
N PHE A 128 21.92 -0.88 12.98
CA PHE A 128 21.99 -0.56 14.40
C PHE A 128 20.59 -0.25 14.95
N GLU A 129 20.38 -0.52 16.25
CA GLU A 129 19.06 -0.37 16.88
C GLU A 129 18.50 1.06 16.71
N THR A 130 19.35 2.08 16.85
CA THR A 130 18.99 3.48 16.69
C THR A 130 18.61 3.84 15.25
N GLU A 131 19.31 3.29 14.26
CA GLU A 131 19.00 3.48 12.84
C GLU A 131 17.70 2.78 12.47
N SER A 132 17.51 1.54 12.94
CA SER A 132 16.28 0.78 12.75
C SER A 132 15.08 1.50 13.36
N ALA A 133 15.22 2.04 14.58
CA ALA A 133 14.18 2.82 15.24
C ALA A 133 13.85 4.12 14.48
N SER A 134 14.87 4.84 14.02
CA SER A 134 14.70 6.06 13.23
C SER A 134 14.01 5.78 11.89
N ALA A 135 14.46 4.74 11.17
CA ALA A 135 13.86 4.31 9.91
C ALA A 135 12.41 3.87 10.11
N MET A 136 12.12 3.08 11.15
CA MET A 136 10.75 2.65 11.46
C MET A 136 9.85 3.85 11.81
N ALA A 137 10.36 4.85 12.52
CA ALA A 137 9.60 6.07 12.82
C ALA A 137 9.28 6.87 11.54
N ALA A 138 10.23 6.98 10.61
CA ALA A 138 10.01 7.64 9.32
C ALA A 138 8.97 6.88 8.47
N TRP A 139 9.12 5.56 8.34
CA TRP A 139 8.15 4.71 7.65
C TRP A 139 6.76 4.79 8.27
N THR A 140 6.67 4.79 9.60
CA THR A 140 5.40 4.92 10.31
C THR A 140 4.71 6.22 9.97
N LYS A 141 5.43 7.36 9.96
CA LYS A 141 4.87 8.65 9.57
C LYS A 141 4.38 8.64 8.13
N LEU A 142 5.16 8.10 7.19
CA LEU A 142 4.80 8.06 5.78
C LEU A 142 3.57 7.17 5.52
N ILE A 143 3.57 5.94 6.02
CA ILE A 143 2.45 5.01 5.83
C ILE A 143 1.17 5.54 6.49
N ASN A 144 1.27 6.13 7.69
CA ASN A 144 0.12 6.76 8.33
C ASN A 144 -0.42 7.91 7.48
N TYR A 145 0.44 8.74 6.92
CA TYR A 145 0.03 9.83 6.03
C TYR A 145 -0.66 9.31 4.76
N ILE A 146 -0.06 8.33 4.07
CA ILE A 146 -0.59 7.70 2.86
C ILE A 146 -1.99 7.16 3.11
N ILE A 147 -2.12 6.27 4.10
CA ILE A 147 -3.37 5.57 4.35
C ILE A 147 -4.45 6.53 4.87
N SER A 148 -4.11 7.44 5.78
CA SER A 148 -5.11 8.40 6.30
C SER A 148 -5.59 9.36 5.22
N THR A 149 -4.73 9.73 4.26
CA THR A 149 -5.14 10.60 3.13
C THR A 149 -6.01 9.84 2.14
N MET A 150 -5.70 8.57 1.85
CA MET A 150 -6.57 7.70 1.05
C MET A 150 -7.92 7.45 1.72
N GLU A 151 -7.93 7.19 3.03
CA GLU A 151 -9.14 7.07 3.84
C GLU A 151 -9.97 8.37 3.80
N PHE A 152 -9.31 9.54 3.91
CA PHE A 152 -10.00 10.82 3.81
C PHE A 152 -10.66 11.02 2.44
N GLY A 153 -9.95 10.74 1.34
CA GLY A 153 -10.50 10.80 -0.02
C GLY A 153 -11.62 9.78 -0.26
N TYR A 154 -11.57 8.64 0.45
CA TYR A 154 -12.66 7.67 0.44
C TYR A 154 -13.92 8.21 1.12
N VAL A 155 -13.82 9.04 2.16
CA VAL A 155 -14.98 9.56 2.91
C VAL A 155 -15.50 10.91 2.38
N HIS A 156 -14.64 11.76 1.83
CA HIS A 156 -15.00 13.14 1.43
C HIS A 156 -15.04 13.31 -0.10
N ASP A 157 -16.11 13.93 -0.61
CA ASP A 157 -16.21 14.34 -2.01
C ASP A 157 -15.63 15.75 -2.13
N GLY A 158 -14.36 15.86 -2.52
CA GLY A 158 -13.73 17.17 -2.72
C GLY A 158 -12.26 17.07 -3.08
N PHE A 159 -11.95 17.47 -4.32
CA PHE A 159 -10.62 17.91 -4.72
C PHE A 159 -10.53 19.43 -4.57
#